data_AF-A0A538RX05-F1
#
_entry.id   AF-A0A538RX05-F1
#
_cell.length_a   1.000
_cell.length_b   1.000
_cell.length_c   1.000
_cell.angle_alpha   90.00
_cell.angle_beta   90.00
_cell.angle_gamma   90.00
#
_symmetry.space_group_name_H-M   'P 1'
#
loop_
_entity.id
_entity.type
_entity.pdbx_description
1 polymer ?
#
loop_
_entity_poly.entity_id
_entity_poly.type
_entity_poly.pdbx_seq_one_letter_code
_entity_poly.pdbx_strand_id
1 'polypeptide(L)'
;MSATSAKQKNATGPSPADRRVWVRYTCDLPVACNPVATRSSHDSLWSAKIRDISAGGLGLVVDRRFERGTGLSIEWKGRNTDSYGPLLVRVVHATQQEDG
;
A
#
# COMPACT_ATOMS: atom_id res chain seq x y z
N MET A 1 -8.84 -14.34 31.33
CA MET A 1 -7.86 -13.43 30.72
C MET A 1 -8.47 -12.91 29.43
N SER A 2 -9.13 -11.76 29.51
CA SER A 2 -9.93 -11.19 28.43
C SER A 2 -9.11 -10.15 27.68
N ALA A 3 -9.01 -10.28 26.36
CA ALA A 3 -8.33 -9.29 25.51
C ALA A 3 -9.28 -8.12 25.22
N THR A 4 -8.88 -6.93 25.68
CA THR A 4 -9.60 -5.67 25.51
C THR A 4 -9.48 -5.16 24.08
N SER A 5 -10.63 -4.93 23.45
CA SER A 5 -10.85 -4.27 22.16
C SER A 5 -10.15 -2.90 22.06
N ALA A 6 -9.31 -2.70 21.04
CA ALA A 6 -8.73 -1.39 20.74
C ALA A 6 -9.75 -0.52 19.98
N LYS A 7 -10.06 0.62 20.59
CA LYS A 7 -11.08 1.60 20.19
C LYS A 7 -10.48 2.61 19.21
N GLN A 8 -10.96 2.63 17.97
CA GLN A 8 -10.54 3.56 16.93
C GLN A 8 -11.12 4.96 17.21
N LYS A 9 -10.24 5.97 17.33
CA LYS A 9 -10.52 7.41 17.51
C LYS A 9 -9.35 8.17 16.87
N ASN A 10 -9.45 9.24 16.09
CA ASN A 10 -10.53 10.18 15.76
C ASN A 10 -10.29 10.69 14.32
N ALA A 11 -11.37 11.00 13.62
CA ALA A 11 -11.33 11.80 12.40
C ALA A 11 -10.93 13.26 12.74
N THR A 12 -9.81 13.71 12.20
CA THR A 12 -9.38 15.12 12.20
C THR A 12 -10.31 15.93 11.28
N GLY A 13 -10.59 17.20 11.64
CA GLY A 13 -11.60 18.10 11.05
C GLY A 13 -11.56 18.26 9.52
N PRO A 14 -12.54 18.98 8.93
CA PRO A 14 -12.84 18.91 7.50
C PRO A 14 -11.66 19.43 6.66
N SER A 15 -10.80 18.50 6.23
CA SER A 15 -9.93 18.69 5.08
C SER A 15 -10.82 18.93 3.86
N PRO A 16 -10.38 19.71 2.85
CA PRO A 16 -11.17 20.02 1.65
C PRO A 16 -11.85 18.74 1.17
N ALA A 17 -13.19 18.77 1.18
CA ALA A 17 -14.06 17.59 1.15
C ALA A 17 -13.43 16.42 0.41
N ASP A 18 -13.23 15.30 1.09
CA ASP A 18 -12.61 14.12 0.51
C ASP A 18 -13.30 13.80 -0.83
N ARG A 19 -12.57 14.01 -1.93
CA ARG A 19 -13.09 13.84 -3.29
C ARG A 19 -13.10 12.38 -3.73
N ARG A 20 -12.78 11.45 -2.83
CA ARG A 20 -12.77 10.02 -3.11
C ARG A 20 -14.20 9.49 -3.14
N VAL A 21 -14.52 8.80 -4.24
CA VAL A 21 -15.77 8.04 -4.37
C VAL A 21 -15.77 6.82 -3.43
N TRP A 22 -14.59 6.24 -3.17
CA TRP A 22 -14.43 5.04 -2.37
C TRP A 22 -13.80 5.34 -1.01
N VAL A 23 -14.41 4.80 0.05
CA VAL A 23 -13.85 4.80 1.40
C VAL A 23 -12.50 4.06 1.41
N ARG A 24 -11.54 4.57 2.18
CA ARG A 24 -10.27 3.92 2.46
C ARG A 24 -10.27 3.26 3.82
N TYR A 25 -9.87 2.00 3.87
CA TYR A 25 -9.66 1.22 5.08
C TYR A 25 -8.18 1.27 5.45
N THR A 26 -7.86 1.84 6.61
CA THR A 26 -6.49 1.91 7.12
C THR A 26 -5.99 0.52 7.49
N CYS A 27 -4.76 0.22 7.14
CA CYS A 27 -4.08 -1.02 7.50
C CYS A 27 -2.58 -0.78 7.69
N ASP A 28 -1.90 -1.79 8.23
CA ASP A 28 -0.45 -1.79 8.33
C ASP A 28 0.06 -3.16 7.88
N LEU A 29 0.19 -3.32 6.56
CA LEU A 29 0.55 -4.60 5.94
C LEU A 29 1.93 -4.50 5.27
N PRO A 30 2.95 -5.19 5.79
CA PRO A 30 4.25 -5.30 5.15
C PRO A 30 4.16 -6.08 3.83
N VAL A 31 4.74 -5.52 2.78
CA VAL A 31 4.78 -6.09 1.43
C VAL A 31 6.15 -5.87 0.80
N ALA A 32 6.38 -6.53 -0.34
CA ALA A 32 7.50 -6.23 -1.22
C ALA A 32 6.96 -5.73 -2.57
N CYS A 33 7.69 -4.86 -3.25
CA CYS A 33 7.29 -4.40 -4.57
C CYS A 33 8.47 -4.23 -5.54
N ASN A 34 8.17 -4.29 -6.84
CA ASN A 34 9.12 -4.10 -7.93
C ASN A 34 8.45 -3.54 -9.19
N PRO A 35 9.12 -2.71 -10.03
CA PRO A 35 8.62 -2.33 -11.33
C PRO A 35 8.43 -3.53 -12.24
N VAL A 36 7.27 -3.57 -12.91
CA VAL A 36 6.92 -4.63 -13.86
C VAL A 36 7.87 -4.66 -15.07
N ALA A 37 8.47 -3.51 -15.40
CA ALA A 37 9.43 -3.39 -16.51
C ALA A 37 10.79 -4.03 -16.20
N THR A 38 11.15 -4.24 -14.93
CA THR A 38 12.43 -4.85 -14.57
C THR A 38 12.29 -6.36 -14.58
N ARG A 39 12.86 -7.02 -15.59
CA ARG A 39 12.94 -8.49 -15.62
C ARG A 39 13.87 -8.99 -14.52
N SER A 40 13.29 -9.53 -13.47
CA SER A 40 13.86 -10.63 -12.66
C SER A 40 15.25 -10.43 -12.05
N SER A 41 15.74 -9.20 -11.87
CA SER A 41 16.87 -8.96 -10.97
C SER A 41 16.34 -8.80 -9.56
N HIS A 42 16.73 -9.71 -8.65
CA HIS A 42 16.47 -9.59 -7.21
C HIS A 42 16.91 -8.22 -6.63
N ASP A 43 17.79 -7.52 -7.33
CA ASP A 43 18.25 -6.15 -7.03
C ASP A 43 17.17 -5.05 -7.15
N SER A 44 15.96 -5.41 -7.59
CA SER A 44 14.83 -4.47 -7.72
C SER A 44 13.63 -4.87 -6.87
N LEU A 45 13.85 -5.55 -5.74
CA LEU A 45 12.79 -5.82 -4.78
C LEU A 45 12.91 -4.84 -3.60
N TRP A 46 11.90 -4.00 -3.39
CA TRP A 46 11.86 -3.04 -2.30
C TRP A 46 10.88 -3.47 -1.21
N SER A 47 11.31 -3.34 0.05
CA SER A 47 10.40 -3.44 1.20
C SER A 47 9.45 -2.25 1.19
N ALA A 48 8.17 -2.50 1.42
CA ALA A 48 7.12 -1.48 1.39
C ALA A 48 6.01 -1.84 2.37
N LYS A 49 5.08 -0.90 2.55
CA LYS A 49 3.97 -1.02 3.50
C LYS A 49 2.69 -0.50 2.89
N ILE A 50 1.63 -1.29 2.91
CA ILE A 50 0.30 -0.81 2.54
C ILE A 50 -0.30 -0.14 3.78
N ARG A 51 -0.52 1.17 3.67
CA ARG A 51 -1.11 2.00 4.74
C ARG A 51 -2.64 2.03 4.69
N ASP A 52 -3.20 1.90 3.50
CA ASP A 52 -4.63 1.90 3.30
C ASP A 52 -5.03 1.23 1.98
N ILE A 53 -6.25 0.70 1.93
CA ILE A 53 -6.85 0.08 0.74
C ILE A 53 -8.26 0.59 0.49
N SER A 54 -8.69 0.54 -0.76
CA SER A 54 -10.05 0.87 -1.20
C SER A 54 -10.39 0.08 -2.46
N ALA A 55 -11.66 0.09 -2.87
CA ALA A 55 -12.06 -0.51 -4.13
C ALA A 55 -11.37 0.13 -5.37
N GLY A 56 -10.92 1.38 -5.26
CA GLY A 56 -10.26 2.10 -6.35
C GLY A 56 -8.72 2.03 -6.34
N GLY A 57 -8.10 1.41 -5.34
CA GLY A 57 -6.64 1.35 -5.21
C GLY A 57 -6.15 1.37 -3.77
N LEU A 58 -4.83 1.54 -3.60
CA LEU A 58 -4.15 1.46 -2.31
C LEU A 58 -3.15 2.60 -2.09
N GLY A 59 -2.81 2.85 -0.83
CA GLY A 59 -1.68 3.68 -0.42
C GLY A 59 -0.48 2.81 -0.07
N LEU A 60 0.64 3.04 -0.75
CA LEU A 60 1.91 2.33 -0.55
C LEU A 60 2.97 3.31 -0.05
N VAL A 61 3.68 2.92 1.01
CA VAL A 61 4.85 3.63 1.56
C VAL A 61 6.10 2.79 1.29
N VAL A 62 7.16 3.42 0.79
CA VAL A 62 8.40 2.78 0.35
C VAL A 62 9.52 3.82 0.31
N ASP A 63 10.75 3.43 0.67
CA ASP A 63 11.92 4.33 0.77
C ASP A 63 12.49 4.78 -0.59
N ARG A 64 11.68 4.72 -1.65
CA ARG A 64 12.05 5.12 -3.00
C ARG A 64 10.87 5.74 -3.73
N ARG A 65 11.12 6.88 -4.35
CA ARG A 65 10.15 7.50 -5.25
C ARG A 65 10.01 6.72 -6.56
N PHE A 66 8.76 6.49 -6.96
CA PHE A 66 8.40 6.02 -8.30
C PHE A 66 7.71 7.12 -9.12
N GLU A 67 7.91 7.12 -10.43
CA GLU A 67 7.28 8.07 -11.32
C GLU A 67 5.82 7.72 -11.58
N ARG A 68 5.00 8.75 -11.80
CA ARG A 68 3.60 8.57 -12.21
C ARG A 68 3.54 7.73 -13.48
N GLY A 69 2.63 6.75 -13.51
CA GLY A 69 2.47 5.83 -14.62
C GLY A 69 3.31 4.56 -14.51
N THR A 70 4.32 4.50 -13.63
CA THR A 70 5.10 3.29 -13.37
C THR A 70 4.18 2.14 -12.95
N GLY A 71 4.33 1.00 -13.61
CA GLY A 71 3.67 -0.24 -13.21
C GLY A 71 4.49 -0.93 -12.12
N LEU A 72 3.86 -1.29 -11.01
CA LEU A 72 4.47 -2.04 -9.92
C LEU A 72 3.76 -3.39 -9.75
N SER A 73 4.55 -4.41 -9.43
CA SER A 73 4.09 -5.68 -8.91
C SER A 73 4.27 -5.64 -7.39
N ILE A 74 3.21 -5.99 -6.65
CA ILE A 74 3.20 -6.04 -5.18
C ILE A 74 3.01 -7.49 -4.75
N GLU A 75 3.93 -7.96 -3.92
CA GLU A 75 3.96 -9.30 -3.38
C GLU A 75 3.84 -9.24 -1.86
N TRP A 76 3.05 -10.13 -1.28
CA TRP A 76 2.97 -10.29 0.17
C TRP A 76 2.83 -11.75 0.53
N LYS A 77 3.30 -12.11 1.72
CA LYS A 77 3.12 -13.48 2.22
C LYS A 77 1.74 -13.57 2.87
N GLY A 78 0.85 -14.34 2.24
CA GLY A 78 -0.43 -14.70 2.82
C GLY A 78 -0.26 -15.55 4.08
N ARG A 79 -1.33 -15.62 4.89
CA ARG A 79 -1.37 -16.45 6.12
C ARG A 79 -1.60 -17.94 5.83
N ASN A 80 -1.96 -18.27 4.59
CA ASN A 80 -2.23 -19.63 4.11
C ASN A 80 -1.23 -20.02 3.03
N THR A 81 -1.06 -21.32 2.77
CA THR A 81 -0.18 -21.86 1.71
C THR A 81 -0.64 -21.51 0.29
N ASP A 82 -1.80 -20.88 0.15
CA ASP A 82 -2.31 -20.38 -1.12
C ASP A 82 -1.41 -19.23 -1.61
N SER A 83 -0.72 -19.50 -2.71
CA SER A 83 0.10 -18.50 -3.38
C SER A 83 -0.81 -17.57 -4.17
N TYR A 84 -1.01 -16.35 -3.66
CA TYR A 84 -1.60 -15.28 -4.47
C TYR A 84 -0.54 -14.80 -5.46
N GLY A 85 -0.92 -14.69 -6.74
CA GLY A 85 -0.08 -14.00 -7.72
C GLY A 85 0.13 -12.53 -7.33
N PRO A 86 1.15 -11.85 -7.87
CA PRO A 86 1.42 -10.46 -7.55
C PRO A 86 0.23 -9.57 -7.91
N LEU A 87 -0.03 -8.57 -7.06
CA LEU A 87 -0.99 -7.52 -7.36
C LEU A 87 -0.31 -6.48 -8.26
N LEU A 88 -0.80 -6.35 -9.50
CA LEU A 88 -0.30 -5.35 -10.44
C LEU A 88 -1.02 -4.01 -10.21
N VAL A 89 -0.24 -2.94 -10.02
CA VAL A 89 -0.75 -1.59 -9.81
C VAL A 89 -0.03 -0.58 -10.69
N ARG A 90 -0.59 0.64 -10.78
CA ARG A 90 0.03 1.78 -11.46
C ARG A 90 0.12 2.96 -10.51
N VAL A 91 1.26 3.63 -10.50
CA VAL A 91 1.46 4.85 -9.71
C VAL A 91 0.59 5.97 -10.27
N VAL A 92 -0.42 6.41 -9.50
CA VAL A 92 -1.30 7.53 -9.87
C VAL A 92 -0.71 8.87 -9.41
N HIS A 93 -0.12 8.90 -8.21
CA HIS A 93 0.62 10.01 -7.63
C HIS A 93 1.64 9.49 -6.62
N ALA A 94 2.63 10.32 -6.28
CA ALA A 94 3.60 10.05 -5.21
C ALA A 94 3.85 11.34 -4.42
N THR A 95 3.90 11.23 -3.10
CA THR A 95 4.16 12.33 -2.17
C THR A 95 5.07 11.81 -1.08
N GLN A 96 6.08 12.59 -0.69
CA GLN A 96 6.97 12.23 0.41
C GLN A 96 6.15 12.05 1.70
N GLN A 97 6.38 10.98 2.45
CA GLN A 97 5.85 10.78 3.80
C GLN A 97 7.01 10.78 4.81
N GLU A 98 6.71 10.97 6.10
CA GLU A 98 7.72 10.87 7.15
C GLU A 98 8.27 9.44 7.29
N ASP A 99 7.47 8.44 6.91
CA ASP A 99 7.81 7.01 6.94
C ASP A 99 8.19 6.42 5.57
N GLY A 100 8.43 7.29 4.57
CA GLY A 100 8.87 6.90 3.21
C GLY A 100 8.55 7.93 2.13
#